data_AF-A0A1X1QZ63-F1
#
_entry.id   AF-A0A1X1QZ63-F1
#
_cell.length_a   1.000
_cell.length_b   1.000
_cell.length_c   1.000
_cell.angle_alpha   90.00
_cell.angle_beta   90.00
_cell.angle_gamma   90.00
#
_symmetry.space_group_name_H-M   'P 1'
#
loop_
_entity.id
_entity.type
_entity.pdbx_description
1 polymer ?
#
loop_
_entity_poly.entity_id
_entity_poly.type
_entity_poly.pdbx_seq_one_letter_code
_entity_poly.pdbx_strand_id
1 'polypeptide(L)'
;MSKPYDEAQNAAMWAQLPPWPAWKVVAVEVVGEFRVRVTHEDGTVGEHTFAPEDFRGDFASIADPEVFATATIVDGDTLGWVLPGGVIYDVAPDALWLHAHGHCDHSCGHPPR
;
A
#
# COMPACT_ATOMS: atom_id res chain seq x y z
N MET A 1 -13.90 -17.40 -9.43
CA MET A 1 -15.02 -16.46 -9.62
C MET A 1 -14.82 -15.32 -8.64
N SER A 2 -14.31 -14.16 -9.09
CA SER A 2 -14.30 -12.97 -8.24
C SER A 2 -15.75 -12.55 -7.96
N LYS A 3 -16.04 -12.13 -6.72
CA LYS A 3 -17.36 -11.57 -6.40
C LYS A 3 -17.60 -10.34 -7.30
N PRO A 4 -18.82 -10.13 -7.81
CA PRO A 4 -19.13 -8.89 -8.51
C PRO A 4 -18.95 -7.71 -7.55
N TYR A 5 -18.39 -6.61 -8.07
CA TYR A 5 -18.29 -5.36 -7.34
C TYR A 5 -19.70 -4.85 -7.00
N ASP A 6 -19.99 -4.69 -5.71
CA ASP A 6 -21.24 -4.13 -5.20
C ASP A 6 -21.01 -2.66 -4.83
N GLU A 7 -21.54 -1.77 -5.66
CA GLU A 7 -21.39 -0.33 -5.51
C GLU A 7 -22.02 0.20 -4.21
N ALA A 8 -23.12 -0.38 -3.75
CA ALA A 8 -23.80 0.04 -2.53
C ALA A 8 -23.02 -0.40 -1.29
N GLN A 9 -22.49 -1.62 -1.31
CA GLN A 9 -21.61 -2.10 -0.24
C GLN A 9 -20.31 -1.28 -0.19
N ASN A 10 -19.71 -0.96 -1.35
CA ASN A 10 -18.53 -0.11 -1.42
C ASN A 10 -18.82 1.29 -0.87
N ALA A 11 -19.91 1.94 -1.29
CA ALA A 11 -20.29 3.27 -0.80
C ALA A 11 -20.57 3.28 0.72
N ALA A 12 -21.22 2.25 1.25
CA ALA A 12 -21.49 2.11 2.68
C ALA A 12 -20.20 1.90 3.50
N MET A 13 -19.20 1.20 2.93
CA MET A 13 -17.87 1.09 3.53
C MET A 13 -17.21 2.46 3.60
N TRP A 14 -17.09 3.17 2.48
CA TRP A 14 -16.45 4.50 2.43
C TRP A 14 -17.09 5.53 3.37
N ALA A 15 -18.40 5.45 3.62
CA ALA A 15 -19.10 6.32 4.55
C ALA A 15 -18.76 6.08 6.03
N GLN A 16 -18.21 4.91 6.37
CA GLN A 16 -17.87 4.52 7.74
C GLN A 16 -16.39 4.66 8.07
N LEU A 17 -15.53 4.80 7.04
CA LEU A 17 -14.11 4.96 7.24
C LEU A 17 -13.78 6.38 7.75
N PRO A 18 -12.74 6.56 8.58
CA PRO A 18 -12.40 7.86 9.11
C PRO A 18 -11.99 8.82 7.97
N PRO A 19 -12.45 10.09 7.97
CA PRO A 19 -12.14 10.99 6.87
C PRO A 19 -10.64 11.29 6.79
N TRP A 20 -10.19 11.76 5.64
CA TRP A 20 -8.87 12.38 5.51
C TRP A 20 -8.62 13.39 6.66
N PRO A 21 -7.41 13.43 7.27
CA PRO A 21 -6.17 12.75 6.91
C PRO A 21 -5.89 11.44 7.65
N ALA A 22 -6.89 10.74 8.20
CA ALA A 22 -6.65 9.57 9.07
C ALA A 22 -5.75 8.49 8.43
N TRP A 23 -5.86 8.28 7.13
CA TRP A 23 -5.08 7.26 6.40
C TRP A 23 -3.74 7.75 5.88
N LYS A 24 -3.33 8.99 6.15
CA LYS A 24 -2.00 9.50 5.75
C LYS A 24 -0.90 8.60 6.33
N VAL A 25 0.07 8.20 5.52
CA VAL A 25 1.27 7.52 5.99
C VAL A 25 2.21 8.53 6.65
N VAL A 26 2.62 8.23 7.88
CA VAL A 26 3.53 9.06 8.69
C VAL A 26 4.85 8.37 9.01
N ALA A 27 4.93 7.04 8.86
CA ALA A 27 6.18 6.31 8.93
C ALA A 27 6.18 5.10 8.00
N VAL A 28 7.34 4.81 7.43
CA VAL A 28 7.63 3.62 6.62
C VAL A 28 8.92 3.00 7.17
N GLU A 29 8.86 1.71 7.48
CA GLU A 29 10.01 0.92 7.91
C GLU A 29 10.12 -0.33 7.05
N VAL A 30 11.28 -0.58 6.42
CA VAL A 30 11.55 -1.86 5.76
C VAL A 30 11.93 -2.87 6.84
N VAL A 31 11.09 -3.89 7.05
CA VAL A 31 11.23 -4.85 8.17
C VAL A 31 11.63 -6.25 7.71
N GLY A 32 11.80 -6.44 6.40
CA GLY A 32 12.29 -7.67 5.80
C GLY A 32 12.36 -7.54 4.28
N GLU A 33 12.85 -8.59 3.63
CA GLU A 33 12.86 -8.65 2.16
C GLU A 33 11.42 -8.53 1.62
N PHE A 34 11.21 -7.56 0.73
CA PHE A 34 9.91 -7.19 0.17
C PHE A 34 8.79 -6.96 1.22
N ARG A 35 9.16 -6.57 2.45
CA ARG A 35 8.21 -6.30 3.53
C ARG A 35 8.44 -4.94 4.16
N VAL A 36 7.36 -4.17 4.27
CA VAL A 36 7.34 -2.88 4.98
C VAL A 36 6.33 -2.89 6.11
N ARG A 37 6.62 -2.14 7.16
CA ARG A 37 5.68 -1.69 8.16
C ARG A 37 5.33 -0.23 7.88
N VAL A 38 4.04 0.07 7.86
CA VAL A 38 3.49 1.40 7.60
C VAL A 38 2.77 1.85 8.86
N THR A 39 3.00 3.09 9.28
CA THR A 39 2.23 3.75 10.34
C THR A 39 1.42 4.89 9.73
N HIS A 40 0.13 4.94 10.05
CA HIS A 40 -0.78 6.00 9.62
C HIS A 40 -0.94 7.07 10.71
N GLU A 41 -1.43 8.25 10.32
CA GLU A 41 -1.66 9.41 11.20
C GLU A 41 -2.57 9.09 12.40
N ASP A 42 -3.56 8.20 12.23
CA ASP A 42 -4.45 7.77 13.31
C ASP A 42 -3.82 6.75 14.28
N GLY A 43 -2.55 6.40 14.06
CA GLY A 43 -1.80 5.41 14.85
C GLY A 43 -1.97 3.97 14.37
N THR A 44 -2.72 3.71 13.30
CA THR A 44 -2.83 2.39 12.68
C THR A 44 -1.46 1.95 12.17
N VAL A 45 -1.10 0.70 12.47
CA VAL A 45 0.14 0.07 11.99
C VAL A 45 -0.20 -1.19 11.21
N GLY A 46 0.32 -1.29 9.99
CA GLY A 46 0.15 -2.45 9.10
C GLY A 46 1.49 -2.97 8.59
N GLU A 47 1.65 -4.30 8.52
CA GLU A 47 2.75 -4.91 7.76
C GLU A 47 2.24 -5.38 6.40
N HIS A 48 2.97 -5.01 5.34
CA HIS A 48 2.63 -5.30 3.96
C HIS A 48 3.78 -6.04 3.31
N THR A 49 3.50 -7.19 2.71
CA THR A 49 4.47 -7.95 1.93
C THR A 49 4.12 -7.84 0.46
N PHE A 50 5.11 -7.52 -0.36
CA PHE A 50 4.99 -7.39 -1.80
C PHE A 50 5.56 -8.63 -2.48
N ALA A 51 4.97 -9.03 -3.61
CA ALA A 51 5.56 -10.03 -4.48
C ALA A 51 6.49 -9.32 -5.49
N PRO A 52 7.79 -9.66 -5.56
CA PRO A 52 8.71 -8.98 -6.48
C PRO A 52 8.27 -9.12 -7.94
N GLU A 53 7.54 -10.19 -8.29
CA GLU A 53 7.02 -10.44 -9.64
C GLU A 53 5.89 -9.48 -10.07
N ASP A 54 5.33 -8.71 -9.13
CA ASP A 54 4.32 -7.68 -9.42
C ASP A 54 4.97 -6.38 -9.92
N PHE A 55 6.25 -6.16 -9.62
CA PHE A 55 7.00 -5.01 -10.13
C PHE A 55 7.43 -5.26 -11.58
N ARG A 56 6.83 -4.52 -12.51
CA ARG A 56 7.02 -4.70 -13.96
C ARG A 56 7.16 -3.37 -14.68
N GLY A 57 7.63 -3.42 -15.93
CA GLY A 57 7.80 -2.22 -16.75
C GLY A 57 8.76 -1.24 -16.10
N ASP A 58 8.36 0.03 -16.00
CA ASP A 58 9.17 1.11 -15.42
C ASP A 58 9.49 0.90 -13.93
N PHE A 59 8.78 -0.02 -13.26
CA PHE A 59 8.97 -0.33 -11.84
C PHE A 59 9.79 -1.60 -11.58
N ALA A 60 10.24 -2.29 -12.64
CA ALA A 60 10.89 -3.60 -12.51
C ALA A 60 12.14 -3.58 -11.62
N SER A 61 12.80 -2.43 -11.46
CA SER A 61 13.95 -2.29 -10.57
C SER A 61 13.61 -2.48 -9.09
N ILE A 62 12.36 -2.27 -8.67
CA ILE A 62 11.93 -2.49 -7.28
C ILE A 62 12.00 -3.97 -6.88
N ALA A 63 12.01 -4.89 -7.85
CA ALA A 63 12.22 -6.32 -7.61
C ALA A 63 13.66 -6.65 -7.13
N ASP A 64 14.59 -5.70 -7.17
CA ASP A 64 15.88 -5.79 -6.49
C ASP A 64 15.70 -5.44 -5.00
N PRO A 65 16.09 -6.32 -4.05
CA PRO A 65 15.99 -6.04 -2.61
C PRO A 65 16.66 -4.73 -2.17
N GLU A 66 17.77 -4.32 -2.83
CA GLU A 66 18.46 -3.08 -2.49
C GLU A 66 17.64 -1.84 -2.91
N VAL A 67 16.95 -1.92 -4.05
CA VAL A 67 16.02 -0.86 -4.50
C VAL A 67 14.77 -0.88 -3.62
N PHE A 68 14.22 -2.05 -3.31
CA PHE A 68 13.07 -2.15 -2.40
C PHE A 68 13.37 -1.53 -1.04
N ALA A 69 14.59 -1.71 -0.52
CA ALA A 69 15.03 -1.14 0.76
C ALA A 69 15.01 0.40 0.79
N THR A 70 14.87 1.07 -0.35
CA THR A 70 14.73 2.54 -0.44
C THR A 70 13.30 3.05 -0.22
N ALA A 71 12.35 2.17 0.13
CA ALA A 71 10.97 2.52 0.43
C ALA A 71 10.89 3.70 1.41
N THR A 72 10.09 4.71 1.07
CA THR A 72 10.00 5.95 1.83
C THR A 72 8.60 6.55 1.73
N ILE A 73 8.40 7.69 2.39
CA ILE A 73 7.22 8.53 2.17
C ILE A 73 7.48 9.44 0.97
N VAL A 74 6.67 9.27 -0.08
CA VAL A 74 6.60 10.13 -1.26
C VAL A 74 5.37 11.02 -1.19
N ASP A 75 5.41 12.15 -1.90
CA ASP A 75 4.34 13.15 -1.97
C ASP A 75 3.80 13.67 -0.62
N GLY A 76 4.55 13.41 0.46
CA GLY A 76 4.31 13.92 1.82
C GLY A 76 3.41 13.05 2.70
N ASP A 77 2.79 12.00 2.16
CA ASP A 77 1.78 11.18 2.88
C ASP A 77 1.63 9.74 2.38
N THR A 78 2.43 9.31 1.41
CA THR A 78 2.20 8.05 0.69
C THR A 78 3.44 7.16 0.71
N LEU A 79 3.27 5.86 0.92
CA LEU A 79 4.37 4.90 0.75
C LEU A 79 4.78 4.86 -0.73
N GLY A 80 6.08 4.93 -1.01
CA GLY A 80 6.55 4.73 -2.37
C GLY A 80 8.06 4.59 -2.54
N TRP A 81 8.45 4.50 -3.82
CA TRP A 81 9.83 4.41 -4.29
C TRP A 81 10.07 5.46 -5.36
N VAL A 82 11.18 6.20 -5.23
CA VAL A 82 11.64 7.15 -6.26
C VAL A 82 12.73 6.46 -7.09
N LEU A 83 12.42 6.21 -8.36
CA LEU A 83 13.26 5.48 -9.30
C LEU A 83 14.07 6.43 -10.21
N PRO A 84 15.09 5.92 -10.93
CA PRO A 84 15.84 6.72 -11.89
C PRO A 84 14.94 7.44 -12.90
N GLY A 85 15.28 8.68 -13.23
CA GLY A 85 14.46 9.52 -14.12
C GLY A 85 13.28 10.20 -13.42
N GLY A 86 13.14 10.06 -12.10
CA GLY A 86 12.06 10.70 -11.33
C GLY A 86 10.72 9.97 -11.42
N VAL A 87 10.73 8.73 -11.90
CA VAL A 87 9.55 7.86 -11.87
C VAL A 87 9.24 7.50 -10.42
N ILE A 88 7.98 7.63 -10.02
CA ILE A 88 7.53 7.32 -8.66
C ILE A 88 6.55 6.16 -8.74
N TYR A 89 6.76 5.14 -7.90
CA TYR A 89 5.75 4.13 -7.61
C TYR A 89 5.16 4.45 -6.24
N ASP A 90 3.89 4.84 -6.21
CA ASP A 90 3.14 5.16 -5.00
C ASP A 90 2.14 4.05 -4.67
N VAL A 91 1.89 3.86 -3.38
CA VAL A 91 0.91 2.88 -2.89
C VAL A 91 -0.12 3.62 -2.07
N ALA A 92 -1.36 3.64 -2.58
CA ALA A 92 -2.44 4.44 -2.03
C ALA A 92 -2.61 4.24 -0.50
N PRO A 93 -2.57 5.32 0.30
CA PRO A 93 -2.60 5.22 1.77
C PRO A 93 -3.87 4.58 2.33
N ASP A 94 -5.01 4.84 1.71
CA ASP A 94 -6.31 4.25 2.04
C ASP A 94 -6.32 2.73 1.82
N ALA A 95 -5.71 2.24 0.73
CA ALA A 95 -5.59 0.81 0.47
C ALA A 95 -4.73 0.10 1.54
N LEU A 96 -3.62 0.72 1.96
CA LEU A 96 -2.78 0.21 3.04
C LEU A 96 -3.54 0.18 4.38
N TRP A 97 -4.26 1.25 4.69
CA TRP A 97 -5.07 1.33 5.91
C TRP A 97 -6.16 0.26 5.93
N LEU A 98 -6.87 0.08 4.80
CA LEU A 98 -7.90 -0.97 4.65
C LEU A 98 -7.30 -2.37 4.81
N HIS A 99 -6.11 -2.62 4.27
CA HIS A 99 -5.40 -3.88 4.45
C HIS A 99 -5.02 -4.13 5.92
N ALA A 100 -4.55 -3.10 6.64
CA ALA A 100 -4.24 -3.20 8.07
C ALA A 100 -5.47 -3.56 8.93
N HIS A 101 -6.67 -3.18 8.47
CA HIS A 101 -7.95 -3.49 9.13
C HIS A 101 -8.62 -4.78 8.62
N GLY A 102 -8.00 -5.50 7.69
CA GLY A 102 -8.60 -6.71 7.09
C GLY A 102 -9.81 -6.42 6.20
N HIS A 103 -9.96 -5.18 5.74
CA HIS A 103 -11.00 -4.75 4.79
C HIS A 103 -10.57 -4.88 3.32
N CYS A 104 -9.34 -5.35 3.07
CA CYS A 104 -8.91 -5.70 1.73
C CYS A 104 -9.86 -6.77 1.15
N ASP A 105 -10.53 -6.43 0.07
CA ASP A 105 -11.43 -7.31 -0.68
C ASP A 105 -10.68 -8.16 -1.72
N HIS A 106 -9.34 -8.15 -1.67
CA HIS A 106 -8.43 -8.83 -2.58
C HIS A 106 -8.50 -8.33 -4.03
N SER A 107 -9.14 -7.18 -4.30
CA SER A 107 -9.15 -6.56 -5.62
C SER A 107 -7.75 -6.17 -6.12
N CYS A 108 -6.77 -6.04 -5.22
CA CYS A 108 -5.35 -5.84 -5.52
C CYS A 108 -4.61 -7.10 -6.00
N GLY A 109 -5.26 -8.28 -6.00
CA GLY A 109 -4.72 -9.50 -6.61
C GLY A 109 -3.83 -10.38 -5.72
N HIS A 110 -3.61 -10.02 -4.46
CA HIS A 110 -2.85 -10.84 -3.50
C HIS A 110 -3.77 -11.82 -2.75
N PRO A 111 -3.41 -13.12 -2.55
CA PRO A 111 -4.20 -14.05 -1.74
C PRO A 111 -4.08 -13.75 -0.22
N PRO A 112 -5.08 -14.11 0.61
CA PRO A 112 -4.95 -14.00 2.06
C PRO A 112 -3.84 -14.94 2.54
N ARG A 113 -2.94 -14.44 3.41
CA ARG A 113 -2.03 -15.29 4.19
C ARG A 113 -2.72 -15.74 5.47
#